data_AF-A0AAD7B2B1-F1
#
_entry.id   AF-A0AAD7B2B1-F1
#
_cell.length_a   1.000
_cell.length_b   1.000
_cell.length_c   1.000
_cell.angle_alpha   90.00
_cell.angle_beta   90.00
_cell.angle_gamma   90.00
#
_symmetry.space_group_name_H-M   'P 1'
#
loop_
_entity.id
_entity.type
_entity.pdbx_description
1 polymer ?
#
loop_
_entity_poly.entity_id
_entity_poly.type
_entity_poly.pdbx_seq_one_letter_code
_entity_poly.pdbx_strand_id
1 'polypeptide(L)'
;MSTNYDFLPNSNLPTREDIVAQGNEVWKQAALKYTPAGFPLRDAESGDTIAWVKYGFYVTVREAQTQDFVAKELARDCNLGSSVVQVPRVFDAFRSQRMGYIVMEYVEGEDCKCTARDIHDVAQAVQRLIAIRGPSLIPGHVGAGYLHTDSFFWLDGPPTRYNSVEELQDQINIILKFKRDPRRVDIVSEAADGLFLSLCEIGPKRFRRRASDGQLFAFDFSTACFLPPPFFAAAMLIVKTRFTVRVVSKLTCNWGKDVDAIATASQHFMHFGPPRAPAALPKHLKAGLSSGRPATRSSS
;
A
#
# COMPACT_ATOMS: atom_id res chain seq x y z
N MET A 1 -24.42 7.11 8.15
CA MET A 1 -23.31 7.66 8.99
C MET A 1 -22.22 8.17 8.07
N SER A 2 -22.04 9.49 7.97
CA SER A 2 -20.91 10.09 7.24
C SER A 2 -19.59 9.61 7.89
N THR A 3 -18.63 9.15 7.10
CA THR A 3 -17.30 8.85 7.65
C THR A 3 -16.55 10.15 7.85
N ASN A 4 -15.86 10.26 8.98
CA ASN A 4 -15.12 11.46 9.38
C ASN A 4 -13.75 11.56 8.67
N TYR A 5 -13.70 11.25 7.37
CA TYR A 5 -12.50 11.36 6.56
C TYR A 5 -12.61 12.61 5.68
N ASP A 6 -11.52 13.36 5.56
CA ASP A 6 -11.41 14.56 4.72
C ASP A 6 -11.28 14.19 3.22
N PHE A 7 -12.11 13.28 2.72
CA PHE A 7 -12.15 12.94 1.29
C PHE A 7 -12.77 14.07 0.47
N LEU A 8 -12.57 14.04 -0.84
CA LEU A 8 -13.13 15.07 -1.74
C LEU A 8 -14.67 14.96 -1.75
N PRO A 9 -15.43 15.96 -1.31
CA PRO A 9 -16.88 15.87 -1.30
C PRO A 9 -17.44 15.73 -2.71
N ASN A 10 -18.43 14.84 -2.88
CA ASN A 10 -19.17 14.68 -4.13
C ASN A 10 -20.65 14.47 -3.80
N SER A 11 -21.47 15.49 -4.03
CA SER A 11 -22.91 15.50 -3.74
C SER A 11 -23.74 14.64 -4.70
N ASN A 12 -23.16 14.22 -5.82
CA ASN A 12 -23.85 13.45 -6.85
C ASN A 12 -23.75 11.93 -6.59
N LEU A 13 -23.08 11.51 -5.51
CA LEU A 13 -22.97 10.10 -5.18
C LEU A 13 -24.30 9.55 -4.66
N PRO A 14 -24.70 8.33 -5.10
CA PRO A 14 -25.78 7.58 -4.48
C PRO A 14 -25.51 7.29 -3.00
N THR A 15 -26.52 6.81 -2.28
CA THR A 15 -26.33 6.38 -0.90
C THR A 15 -25.39 5.18 -0.82
N ARG A 16 -24.78 4.94 0.34
CA ARG A 16 -23.92 3.77 0.54
C ARG A 16 -24.69 2.47 0.37
N GLU A 17 -25.96 2.46 0.77
CA GLU A 17 -26.88 1.35 0.60
C GLU A 17 -27.10 1.02 -0.88
N ASP A 18 -27.28 2.03 -1.73
CA ASP A 18 -27.41 1.86 -3.18
C ASP A 18 -26.10 1.34 -3.81
N ILE A 19 -24.96 1.89 -3.41
CA ILE A 19 -23.63 1.44 -3.87
C ILE A 19 -23.41 -0.03 -3.52
N VAL A 20 -23.79 -0.45 -2.30
CA VAL A 20 -23.70 -1.85 -1.86
C VAL A 20 -24.66 -2.74 -2.66
N ALA A 21 -25.89 -2.30 -2.91
CA ALA A 21 -26.86 -3.03 -3.71
C ALA A 21 -26.34 -3.27 -5.14
N GLN A 22 -25.77 -2.25 -5.77
CA GLN A 22 -25.17 -2.36 -7.10
C GLN A 22 -23.94 -3.28 -7.10
N GLY A 23 -23.05 -3.15 -6.11
CA GLY A 23 -21.88 -4.02 -5.98
C GLY A 23 -22.25 -5.50 -5.80
N ASN A 24 -23.32 -5.79 -5.05
CA ASN A 24 -23.86 -7.15 -4.91
C ASN A 24 -24.40 -7.70 -6.23
N GLU A 25 -25.06 -6.88 -7.03
CA GLU A 25 -25.57 -7.29 -8.34
C GLU A 25 -24.41 -7.60 -9.32
N VAL A 26 -23.43 -6.69 -9.39
CA VAL A 26 -22.21 -6.92 -10.19
C VAL A 26 -21.47 -8.18 -9.74
N TRP A 27 -21.37 -8.42 -8.42
CA TRP A 27 -20.77 -9.65 -7.89
C TRP A 27 -21.52 -10.92 -8.32
N LYS A 28 -22.86 -10.93 -8.23
CA LYS A 28 -23.69 -12.08 -8.65
C LYS A 28 -23.51 -12.40 -10.12
N GLN A 29 -23.47 -11.38 -10.98
CA GLN A 29 -23.27 -11.56 -12.42
C GLN A 29 -21.87 -12.10 -12.74
N ALA A 30 -20.87 -11.66 -11.98
CA ALA A 30 -19.47 -11.96 -12.22
C ALA A 30 -18.99 -13.30 -11.62
N ALA A 31 -19.70 -13.82 -10.60
CA ALA A 31 -19.43 -15.11 -9.96
C ALA A 31 -19.39 -16.31 -10.93
N LEU A 32 -19.82 -16.12 -12.18
CA LEU A 32 -19.77 -17.13 -13.23
C LEU A 32 -18.46 -17.15 -14.04
N LYS A 33 -17.59 -16.12 -13.96
CA LYS A 33 -16.37 -16.04 -14.81
C LYS A 33 -15.13 -15.39 -14.19
N TYR A 34 -15.25 -14.32 -13.39
CA TYR A 34 -14.11 -13.60 -12.79
C TYR A 34 -14.60 -12.53 -11.80
N THR A 35 -13.95 -12.37 -10.65
CA THR A 35 -14.31 -11.32 -9.68
C THR A 35 -13.90 -9.94 -10.21
N PRO A 36 -14.84 -8.99 -10.42
CA PRO A 36 -14.50 -7.67 -10.94
C PRO A 36 -13.70 -6.90 -9.90
N ALA A 37 -12.66 -6.17 -10.34
CA ALA A 37 -11.90 -5.28 -9.47
C ALA A 37 -12.69 -4.02 -9.07
N GLY A 38 -13.86 -3.80 -9.67
CA GLY A 38 -14.73 -2.67 -9.41
C GLY A 38 -15.85 -2.53 -10.44
N PHE A 39 -16.62 -1.44 -10.34
CA PHE A 39 -17.66 -1.08 -11.30
C PHE A 39 -17.81 0.44 -11.41
N PRO A 40 -18.28 0.96 -12.56
CA PRO A 40 -18.62 2.36 -12.71
C PRO A 40 -19.94 2.67 -11.98
N LEU A 41 -19.96 3.75 -11.21
CA LEU A 41 -21.19 4.39 -10.77
C LEU A 41 -21.66 5.35 -11.85
N ARG A 42 -22.95 5.24 -12.18
CA ARG A 42 -23.59 6.09 -13.19
C ARG A 42 -24.61 6.99 -12.52
N ASP A 43 -24.67 8.21 -13.00
CA ASP A 43 -25.75 9.12 -12.67
C ASP A 43 -27.07 8.58 -13.23
N ALA A 44 -28.13 8.66 -12.44
CA ALA A 44 -29.42 8.03 -12.79
C ALA A 44 -30.15 8.79 -13.91
N GLU A 45 -29.92 10.10 -14.04
CA GLU A 45 -30.62 10.94 -15.01
C GLU A 45 -29.89 10.97 -16.36
N SER A 46 -28.58 11.22 -16.35
CA SER A 46 -27.74 11.34 -17.55
C SER A 46 -27.19 10.00 -18.05
N GLY A 47 -27.05 9.00 -17.17
CA GLY A 47 -26.36 7.74 -17.49
C GLY A 47 -24.83 7.85 -17.54
N ASP A 48 -24.28 9.05 -17.33
CA ASP A 48 -22.85 9.32 -17.35
C ASP A 48 -22.14 8.65 -16.16
N THR A 49 -20.89 8.25 -16.36
CA THR A 49 -20.10 7.66 -15.28
C THR A 49 -19.55 8.77 -14.39
N ILE A 50 -19.99 8.79 -13.14
CA ILE A 50 -19.63 9.82 -12.16
C ILE A 50 -18.50 9.40 -11.22
N ALA A 51 -18.30 8.09 -11.06
CA ALA A 51 -17.26 7.55 -10.18
C ALA A 51 -16.93 6.09 -10.55
N TRP A 52 -15.81 5.60 -10.03
CA TRP A 52 -15.46 4.20 -9.99
C TRP A 52 -15.53 3.66 -8.56
N VAL A 53 -16.09 2.47 -8.39
CA VAL A 53 -16.14 1.78 -7.09
C VAL A 53 -15.24 0.57 -7.13
N LYS A 54 -14.14 0.62 -6.36
CA LYS A 54 -13.37 -0.57 -6.01
C LYS A 54 -14.04 -1.23 -4.82
N TYR A 55 -14.26 -2.54 -4.87
CA TYR A 55 -14.87 -3.28 -3.76
C TYR A 55 -14.30 -4.69 -3.63
N GLY A 56 -14.28 -5.23 -2.42
CA GLY A 56 -13.69 -6.54 -2.14
C GLY A 56 -13.48 -6.83 -0.66
N PHE A 57 -13.20 -8.10 -0.33
CA PHE A 57 -12.87 -8.52 1.04
C PHE A 57 -11.58 -7.88 1.58
N TYR A 58 -10.64 -7.58 0.69
CA TYR A 58 -9.33 -7.01 1.01
C TYR A 58 -9.24 -5.50 0.75
N VAL A 59 -10.33 -4.89 0.27
CA VAL A 59 -10.40 -3.45 0.09
C VAL A 59 -10.58 -2.80 1.46
N THR A 60 -9.77 -1.81 1.79
CA THR A 60 -9.81 -1.17 3.10
C THR A 60 -9.95 0.33 3.00
N VAL A 61 -10.52 0.93 4.05
CA VAL A 61 -10.54 2.39 4.21
C VAL A 61 -9.11 2.96 4.29
N ARG A 62 -8.14 2.19 4.77
CA ARG A 62 -6.74 2.60 4.87
C ARG A 62 -6.06 2.72 3.50
N GLU A 63 -6.41 1.84 2.58
CA GLU A 63 -6.03 1.98 1.17
C GLU A 63 -6.53 3.32 0.63
N ALA A 64 -7.82 3.64 0.82
CA ALA A 64 -8.40 4.91 0.40
C ALA A 64 -7.72 6.13 1.04
N GLN A 65 -7.42 6.09 2.33
CA GLN A 65 -6.69 7.17 3.01
C GLN A 65 -5.28 7.36 2.45
N THR A 66 -4.59 6.26 2.12
CA THR A 66 -3.26 6.32 1.51
C THR A 66 -3.33 6.88 0.09
N GLN A 67 -4.30 6.44 -0.70
CA GLN A 67 -4.55 6.96 -2.05
C GLN A 67 -4.88 8.47 -2.03
N ASP A 68 -5.80 8.91 -1.18
CA ASP A 68 -6.17 10.33 -1.07
C ASP A 68 -5.00 11.20 -0.60
N PHE A 69 -4.23 10.72 0.39
CA PHE A 69 -3.03 11.41 0.84
C PHE A 69 -2.04 11.62 -0.32
N VAL A 70 -1.72 10.55 -1.06
CA VAL A 70 -0.82 10.63 -2.22
C VAL A 70 -1.37 11.57 -3.29
N ALA A 71 -2.67 11.52 -3.57
CA ALA A 71 -3.29 12.42 -4.54
C ALA A 71 -3.17 13.90 -4.12
N LYS A 72 -3.36 14.19 -2.82
CA LYS A 72 -3.19 15.54 -2.26
C LYS A 72 -1.73 16.01 -2.31
N GLU A 73 -0.77 15.16 -1.96
CA GLU A 73 0.67 15.49 -2.07
C GLU A 73 1.07 15.80 -3.51
N LEU A 74 0.65 14.97 -4.47
CA LEU A 74 0.91 15.22 -5.88
C LEU A 74 0.29 16.55 -6.34
N ALA A 75 -0.94 16.85 -5.93
CA ALA A 75 -1.65 18.08 -6.30
C ALA A 75 -0.96 19.35 -5.75
N ARG A 76 -0.37 19.30 -4.55
CA ARG A 76 0.35 20.46 -3.97
C ARG A 76 1.58 20.84 -4.79
N ASP A 77 2.27 19.85 -5.34
CA ASP A 77 3.48 20.05 -6.13
C ASP A 77 3.17 20.45 -7.59
N CYS A 78 1.93 20.29 -8.06
CA CYS A 78 1.49 20.60 -9.43
C CYS A 78 1.41 22.10 -9.76
N ASN A 79 1.61 23.00 -8.79
CA ASN A 79 1.66 24.45 -9.03
C ASN A 79 2.84 24.88 -9.94
N LEU A 80 3.65 23.94 -10.44
CA LEU A 80 4.83 24.14 -11.28
C LEU A 80 4.74 23.56 -12.71
N GLY A 81 3.56 23.09 -13.15
CA GLY A 81 3.34 22.54 -14.50
C GLY A 81 3.28 21.01 -14.54
N SER A 82 2.52 20.49 -15.53
CA SER A 82 2.18 19.09 -15.81
C SER A 82 2.83 18.03 -14.90
N SER A 83 2.06 17.46 -13.97
CA SER A 83 2.56 16.34 -13.16
C SER A 83 2.76 15.09 -14.02
N VAL A 84 3.91 14.45 -13.83
CA VAL A 84 4.28 13.17 -14.46
C VAL A 84 3.25 12.07 -14.14
N VAL A 85 2.55 12.16 -13.01
CA VAL A 85 1.55 11.19 -12.59
C VAL A 85 0.47 11.84 -11.72
N GLN A 86 -0.76 11.35 -11.84
CA GLN A 86 -1.88 11.68 -10.96
C GLN A 86 -2.40 10.42 -10.27
N VAL A 87 -3.22 10.61 -9.24
CA VAL A 87 -3.89 9.53 -8.52
C VAL A 87 -5.36 9.90 -8.42
N PRO A 88 -6.30 8.98 -8.73
CA PRO A 88 -7.72 9.27 -8.65
C PRO A 88 -8.11 9.80 -7.27
N ARG A 89 -8.84 10.91 -7.22
CA ARG A 89 -9.34 11.45 -5.95
C ARG A 89 -10.36 10.51 -5.34
N VAL A 90 -10.28 10.32 -4.03
CA VAL A 90 -11.26 9.51 -3.27
C VAL A 90 -12.41 10.41 -2.86
N PHE A 91 -13.64 9.94 -3.10
CA PHE A 91 -14.86 10.62 -2.68
C PHE A 91 -15.45 10.02 -1.40
N ASP A 92 -15.42 8.69 -1.27
CA ASP A 92 -15.89 7.99 -0.08
C ASP A 92 -15.15 6.66 0.10
N ALA A 93 -15.05 6.19 1.34
CA ALA A 93 -14.61 4.83 1.63
C ALA A 93 -15.28 4.31 2.90
N PHE A 94 -15.77 3.09 2.83
CA PHE A 94 -16.52 2.48 3.93
C PHE A 94 -16.47 0.95 3.87
N ARG A 95 -16.98 0.31 4.92
CA ARG A 95 -17.18 -1.13 4.97
C ARG A 95 -18.67 -1.43 5.12
N SER A 96 -19.14 -2.45 4.40
CA SER A 96 -20.46 -3.03 4.59
C SER A 96 -20.33 -4.54 4.70
N GLN A 97 -20.81 -5.10 5.80
CA GLN A 97 -20.61 -6.51 6.15
C GLN A 97 -19.10 -6.87 6.12
N ARG A 98 -18.69 -7.79 5.24
CA ARG A 98 -17.29 -8.23 5.08
C ARG A 98 -16.56 -7.54 3.93
N MET A 99 -17.22 -6.67 3.17
CA MET A 99 -16.68 -6.01 1.99
C MET A 99 -16.27 -4.57 2.31
N GLY A 100 -15.11 -4.17 1.82
CA GLY A 100 -14.73 -2.75 1.74
C GLY A 100 -15.10 -2.16 0.39
N TYR A 101 -15.32 -0.84 0.39
CA TYR A 101 -15.67 -0.04 -0.77
C TYR A 101 -14.82 1.22 -0.78
N ILE A 102 -14.28 1.57 -1.95
CA ILE A 102 -13.61 2.84 -2.23
C ILE A 102 -14.31 3.44 -3.45
N VAL A 103 -14.93 4.60 -3.26
CA VAL A 103 -15.56 5.40 -4.30
C VAL A 103 -14.58 6.49 -4.70
N MET A 104 -14.16 6.51 -5.96
CA MET A 104 -13.11 7.41 -6.44
C MET A 104 -13.40 7.94 -7.84
N GLU A 105 -12.64 8.93 -8.27
CA GLU A 105 -12.67 9.49 -9.61
C GLU A 105 -12.59 8.38 -10.68
N TYR A 106 -13.51 8.44 -11.64
CA TYR A 106 -13.46 7.59 -12.81
C TYR A 106 -12.48 8.17 -13.82
N VAL A 107 -11.47 7.37 -14.19
CA VAL A 107 -10.51 7.74 -15.22
C VAL A 107 -10.78 6.89 -16.45
N GLU A 108 -11.43 7.52 -17.43
CA GLU A 108 -11.62 6.94 -18.76
C GLU A 108 -10.28 6.91 -19.49
N GLY A 109 -9.89 5.73 -19.99
CA GLY A 109 -8.59 5.56 -20.59
C GLY A 109 -8.17 4.11 -20.75
N GLU A 110 -6.93 3.93 -21.18
CA GLU A 110 -6.34 2.60 -21.40
C GLU A 110 -5.23 2.31 -20.38
N ASP A 111 -5.25 1.10 -19.83
CA ASP A 111 -4.16 0.58 -19.02
C ASP A 111 -2.87 0.46 -19.87
N CYS A 112 -1.71 0.64 -19.25
CA CYS A 112 -0.43 0.50 -19.93
C CYS A 112 -0.25 -0.92 -20.50
N LYS A 113 0.48 -1.07 -21.61
CA LYS A 113 0.60 -2.36 -22.34
C LYS A 113 2.05 -2.88 -22.44
N CYS A 114 2.91 -2.51 -21.49
CA CYS A 114 4.33 -2.88 -21.45
C CYS A 114 5.18 -2.39 -22.64
N THR A 115 4.75 -1.31 -23.31
CA THR A 115 5.51 -0.69 -24.40
C THR A 115 6.77 0.02 -23.87
N ALA A 116 7.73 0.33 -24.75
CA ALA A 116 8.92 1.08 -24.34
C ALA A 116 8.57 2.47 -23.76
N ARG A 117 7.55 3.13 -24.32
CA ARG A 117 7.00 4.39 -23.83
C ARG A 117 6.38 4.22 -22.44
N ASP A 118 5.52 3.21 -22.26
CA ASP A 118 4.88 2.98 -20.95
C ASP A 118 5.91 2.70 -19.86
N ILE A 119 6.94 1.92 -20.18
CA ILE A 119 8.02 1.63 -19.23
C ILE A 119 8.77 2.89 -18.83
N HIS A 120 9.02 3.80 -19.77
CA HIS A 120 9.67 5.08 -19.49
C HIS A 120 8.81 5.98 -18.61
N ASP A 121 7.55 6.21 -19.00
CA ASP A 121 6.65 7.11 -18.30
C ASP A 121 6.30 6.56 -16.90
N VAL A 122 6.10 5.23 -16.79
CA VAL A 122 5.87 4.59 -15.48
C VAL A 122 7.11 4.64 -14.60
N ALA A 123 8.33 4.56 -15.15
CA ALA A 123 9.54 4.76 -14.35
C ALA A 123 9.61 6.18 -13.77
N GLN A 124 9.30 7.20 -14.57
CA GLN A 124 9.24 8.57 -14.07
C GLN A 124 8.13 8.75 -13.02
N ALA A 125 6.96 8.14 -13.24
CA ALA A 125 5.86 8.15 -12.27
C ALA A 125 6.24 7.47 -10.96
N VAL A 126 6.86 6.30 -11.01
CA VAL A 126 7.33 5.56 -9.83
C VAL A 126 8.39 6.36 -9.11
N GLN A 127 9.38 6.93 -9.81
CA GLN A 127 10.40 7.79 -9.22
C GLN A 127 9.78 8.96 -8.45
N ARG A 128 8.71 9.54 -8.98
CA ARG A 128 7.97 10.62 -8.33
C ARG A 128 7.18 10.11 -7.11
N LEU A 129 6.48 8.99 -7.25
CA LEU A 129 5.68 8.41 -6.18
C LEU A 129 6.53 8.01 -4.97
N ILE A 130 7.66 7.32 -5.18
CA ILE A 130 8.53 6.88 -4.08
C ILE A 130 9.27 8.03 -3.38
N ALA A 131 9.23 9.25 -3.92
CA ALA A 131 9.75 10.44 -3.27
C ALA A 131 8.76 11.08 -2.28
N ILE A 132 7.49 10.64 -2.28
CA ILE A 132 6.46 11.16 -1.38
C ILE A 132 6.74 10.70 0.05
N ARG A 133 6.86 11.66 0.96
CA ARG A 133 7.06 11.42 2.39
C ARG A 133 5.75 11.09 3.09
N GLY A 134 5.82 10.20 4.07
CA GLY A 134 4.69 9.83 4.91
C GLY A 134 4.31 10.93 5.90
N PRO A 135 3.04 10.93 6.36
CA PRO A 135 2.55 11.93 7.33
C PRO A 135 3.08 11.71 8.76
N SER A 136 3.80 10.63 9.02
CA SER A 136 4.37 10.30 10.33
C SER A 136 5.55 9.34 10.17
N LEU A 137 6.28 9.10 11.26
CA LEU A 137 7.35 8.10 11.34
C LEU A 137 6.86 6.69 11.71
N ILE A 138 5.55 6.44 11.72
CA ILE A 138 4.99 5.13 12.02
C ILE A 138 4.84 4.32 10.71
N PRO A 139 5.51 3.16 10.58
CA PRO A 139 5.43 2.33 9.37
C PRO A 139 4.00 1.86 9.06
N GLY A 140 3.55 2.00 7.82
CA GLY A 140 2.27 1.48 7.36
C GLY A 140 1.43 2.45 6.54
N HIS A 141 0.16 2.08 6.35
CA HIS A 141 -0.83 2.96 5.70
C HIS A 141 -1.10 4.22 6.53
N VAL A 142 -1.58 5.26 5.84
CA VAL A 142 -2.09 6.47 6.49
C VAL A 142 -3.18 6.09 7.51
N GLY A 143 -3.07 6.66 8.72
CA GLY A 143 -4.13 6.57 9.72
C GLY A 143 -4.14 5.33 10.64
N ALA A 144 -3.06 4.55 10.79
CA ALA A 144 -2.69 3.84 12.04
C ALA A 144 -1.58 2.75 11.90
N GLY A 145 -0.63 2.86 10.98
CA GLY A 145 0.57 2.02 11.03
C GLY A 145 0.35 0.51 10.86
N TYR A 146 -0.72 0.14 10.15
CA TYR A 146 -0.92 -1.26 9.73
C TYR A 146 -0.14 -1.49 8.45
N LEU A 147 0.67 -2.54 8.45
CA LEU A 147 1.22 -3.10 7.24
C LEU A 147 0.34 -4.27 6.81
N HIS A 148 -0.19 -4.20 5.60
CA HIS A 148 -0.82 -5.35 4.97
C HIS A 148 0.25 -6.41 4.70
N THR A 149 -0.07 -7.65 5.07
CA THR A 149 0.78 -8.81 4.81
C THR A 149 0.97 -9.08 3.33
N ASP A 150 0.00 -8.68 2.51
CA ASP A 150 0.05 -8.86 1.06
C ASP A 150 1.09 -7.95 0.37
N SER A 151 1.48 -6.85 1.01
CA SER A 151 2.44 -5.89 0.47
C SER A 151 3.87 -6.40 0.45
N PHE A 152 4.24 -7.18 1.46
CA PHE A 152 5.65 -7.52 1.68
C PHE A 152 5.83 -8.93 2.24
N PHE A 153 4.81 -9.46 2.89
CA PHE A 153 4.91 -10.57 3.82
C PHE A 153 4.25 -11.84 3.30
N TRP A 154 3.99 -11.89 1.97
CA TRP A 154 3.47 -13.01 1.17
C TRP A 154 2.71 -14.02 2.04
N LEU A 155 1.37 -13.88 2.10
CA LEU A 155 0.34 -14.84 2.55
C LEU A 155 -0.70 -14.19 3.50
N ASP A 156 -1.87 -14.85 3.59
CA ASP A 156 -3.13 -14.50 4.29
C ASP A 156 -3.02 -14.31 5.83
N GLY A 157 -2.02 -13.58 6.31
CA GLY A 157 -1.90 -13.19 7.72
C GLY A 157 -2.79 -12.00 8.08
N PRO A 158 -3.17 -11.83 9.35
CA PRO A 158 -3.83 -10.60 9.78
C PRO A 158 -2.85 -9.42 9.63
N PRO A 159 -3.33 -8.21 9.24
CA PRO A 159 -2.52 -7.01 9.21
C PRO A 159 -1.78 -6.80 10.53
N THR A 160 -0.46 -6.58 10.46
CA THR A 160 0.36 -6.35 11.64
C THR A 160 0.54 -4.85 11.85
N ARG A 161 0.32 -4.39 13.08
CA ARG A 161 0.53 -2.99 13.46
C ARG A 161 1.90 -2.84 14.10
N TYR A 162 2.68 -1.91 13.58
CA TYR A 162 3.92 -1.45 14.18
C TYR A 162 3.71 -0.06 14.75
N ASN A 163 4.27 0.20 15.93
CA ASN A 163 4.15 1.52 16.55
C ASN A 163 5.38 2.40 16.27
N SER A 164 6.46 1.81 15.77
CA SER A 164 7.68 2.52 15.41
C SER A 164 8.53 1.73 14.41
N VAL A 165 9.55 2.38 13.84
CA VAL A 165 10.53 1.75 12.95
C VAL A 165 11.39 0.73 13.71
N GLU A 166 11.69 0.98 14.98
CA GLU A 166 12.42 0.07 15.86
C GLU A 166 11.67 -1.25 16.05
N GLU A 167 10.35 -1.22 16.26
CA GLU A 167 9.54 -2.43 16.39
C GLU A 167 9.59 -3.29 15.13
N LEU A 168 9.54 -2.64 13.95
CA LEU A 168 9.68 -3.30 12.65
C LEU A 168 11.09 -3.86 12.45
N GLN A 169 12.13 -3.12 12.83
CA GLN A 169 13.53 -3.52 12.77
C GLN A 169 13.81 -4.74 13.64
N ASP A 170 13.34 -4.72 14.89
CA ASP A 170 13.52 -5.81 15.83
C ASP A 170 12.87 -7.09 15.32
N GLN A 171 11.66 -6.98 14.76
CA GLN A 171 11.00 -8.12 14.13
C GLN A 171 11.80 -8.69 12.96
N ILE A 172 12.33 -7.85 12.07
CA ILE A 172 13.21 -8.31 10.97
C ILE A 172 14.42 -9.05 11.51
N ASN A 173 15.11 -8.45 12.49
CA ASN A 173 16.32 -9.02 13.07
C ASN A 173 16.04 -10.35 13.81
N ILE A 174 14.87 -10.49 14.44
CA ILE A 174 14.42 -11.77 15.02
C ILE A 174 14.24 -12.83 13.93
N ILE A 175 13.59 -12.47 12.82
CA ILE A 175 13.38 -13.38 11.69
C ILE A 175 14.72 -13.82 11.09
N LEU A 176 15.63 -12.88 10.84
CA LEU A 176 16.98 -13.17 10.31
C LEU A 176 17.75 -14.12 11.24
N LYS A 177 17.73 -13.84 12.55
CA LYS A 177 18.34 -14.72 13.57
C LYS A 177 17.75 -16.13 13.52
N PHE A 178 16.43 -16.26 13.42
CA PHE A 178 15.78 -17.56 13.30
C PHE A 178 16.21 -18.30 12.01
N LYS A 179 16.36 -17.56 10.91
CA LYS A 179 16.86 -18.08 9.62
C LYS A 179 18.35 -18.42 9.63
N ARG A 180 19.05 -18.19 10.75
CA ARG A 180 20.51 -18.29 10.87
C ARG A 180 21.24 -17.41 9.85
N ASP A 181 20.60 -16.32 9.46
CA ASP A 181 21.20 -15.31 8.62
C ASP A 181 22.07 -14.40 9.52
N PRO A 182 23.37 -14.25 9.22
CA PRO A 182 24.26 -13.46 10.06
C PRO A 182 24.03 -11.95 9.92
N ARG A 183 23.29 -11.50 8.89
CA ARG A 183 23.02 -10.09 8.64
C ARG A 183 22.10 -9.52 9.71
N ARG A 184 22.28 -8.22 9.98
CA ARG A 184 21.35 -7.41 10.77
C ARG A 184 21.02 -6.16 9.98
N VAL A 185 19.79 -5.70 10.10
CA VAL A 185 19.34 -4.48 9.46
C VAL A 185 19.36 -3.33 10.46
N ASP A 186 19.62 -2.13 9.94
CA ASP A 186 19.57 -0.85 10.63
C ASP A 186 18.66 0.13 9.83
N ILE A 187 17.39 -0.26 9.73
CA ILE A 187 16.36 0.53 9.03
C ILE A 187 15.94 1.79 9.81
N VAL A 188 16.28 1.89 11.10
CA VAL A 188 16.07 3.11 11.89
C VAL A 188 16.94 4.23 11.33
N SER A 189 18.23 3.97 11.09
CA SER A 189 19.13 4.94 10.46
C SER A 189 18.67 5.32 9.05
N GLU A 190 18.20 4.35 8.26
CA GLU A 190 17.68 4.58 6.91
C GLU A 190 16.36 5.38 6.91
N ALA A 191 15.62 5.39 8.02
CA ALA A 191 14.39 6.14 8.21
C ALA A 191 14.59 7.52 8.86
N ALA A 192 15.85 7.94 9.10
CA ALA A 192 16.15 9.21 9.75
C ALA A 192 15.55 10.42 9.01
N ASP A 193 15.51 10.35 7.68
CA ASP A 193 14.90 11.37 6.82
C ASP A 193 13.38 11.19 6.62
N GLY A 194 12.78 10.24 7.34
CA GLY A 194 11.36 9.93 7.28
C GLY A 194 11.05 8.64 6.53
N LEU A 195 9.75 8.35 6.47
CA LEU A 195 9.22 7.22 5.72
C LEU A 195 8.76 7.68 4.35
N PHE A 196 8.92 6.83 3.35
CA PHE A 196 8.59 7.13 1.96
C PHE A 196 7.54 6.16 1.45
N LEU A 197 6.76 6.59 0.47
CA LEU A 197 5.78 5.73 -0.18
C LEU A 197 6.51 4.55 -0.84
N SER A 198 6.27 3.36 -0.31
CA SER A 198 6.77 2.11 -0.86
C SER A 198 5.69 1.46 -1.72
N LEU A 199 5.93 1.42 -3.03
CA LEU A 199 5.11 0.67 -3.97
C LEU A 199 5.59 -0.78 -3.96
N CYS A 200 4.74 -1.68 -3.48
CA CYS A 200 5.10 -3.09 -3.37
C CYS A 200 4.85 -3.88 -4.67
N GLU A 201 4.00 -3.35 -5.54
CA GLU A 201 3.74 -3.90 -6.87
C GLU A 201 3.80 -2.81 -7.92
N ILE A 202 4.50 -3.10 -9.02
CA ILE A 202 4.50 -2.28 -10.23
C ILE A 202 4.05 -3.17 -11.37
N GLY A 203 2.84 -2.93 -11.87
CA GLY A 203 2.26 -3.67 -12.97
C GLY A 203 1.58 -2.76 -13.98
N PRO A 204 1.48 -3.16 -15.26
CA PRO A 204 0.86 -2.34 -16.31
C PRO A 204 -0.58 -1.92 -15.97
N LYS A 205 -1.36 -2.82 -15.36
CA LYS A 205 -2.76 -2.56 -14.95
C LYS A 205 -2.91 -1.57 -13.80
N ARG A 206 -1.81 -1.22 -13.12
CA ARG A 206 -1.77 -0.22 -12.04
C ARG A 206 -1.57 1.20 -12.58
N PHE A 207 -1.38 1.34 -13.89
CA PHE A 207 -1.19 2.64 -14.54
C PHE A 207 -2.09 2.76 -15.77
N ARG A 208 -2.83 3.86 -15.88
CA ARG A 208 -3.73 4.14 -17.00
C ARG A 208 -3.47 5.51 -17.56
N ARG A 209 -3.52 5.64 -18.88
CA ARG A 209 -3.52 6.93 -19.56
C ARG A 209 -4.93 7.39 -19.79
N ARG A 210 -5.26 8.57 -19.29
CA ARG A 210 -6.54 9.20 -19.54
C ARG A 210 -6.73 9.48 -21.03
N ALA A 211 -7.90 9.17 -21.57
CA ALA A 211 -8.17 9.27 -23.00
C ALA A 211 -8.12 10.72 -23.52
N SER A 212 -8.55 11.69 -22.71
CA SER A 212 -8.68 13.08 -23.14
C SER A 212 -7.36 13.82 -23.34
N ASP A 213 -6.34 13.52 -22.54
CA ASP A 213 -5.07 14.28 -22.53
C ASP A 213 -3.82 13.41 -22.38
N GLY A 214 -3.97 12.10 -22.26
CA GLY A 214 -2.85 11.17 -22.08
C GLY A 214 -2.20 11.22 -20.69
N GLN A 215 -2.76 11.97 -19.73
CA GLN A 215 -2.25 12.05 -18.36
C GLN A 215 -2.18 10.65 -17.75
N LEU A 216 -1.03 10.32 -17.17
CA LEU A 216 -0.82 9.04 -16.51
C LEU A 216 -1.40 9.07 -15.10
N PHE A 217 -2.20 8.07 -14.76
CA PHE A 217 -2.75 7.86 -13.43
C PHE A 217 -2.22 6.56 -12.83
N ALA A 218 -1.88 6.58 -11.54
CA ALA A 218 -1.55 5.40 -10.75
C ALA A 218 -2.76 4.93 -9.94
N PHE A 219 -2.98 3.61 -9.90
CA PHE A 219 -4.14 2.96 -9.28
C PHE A 219 -3.71 1.90 -8.29
N ASP A 220 -4.67 1.54 -7.43
CA ASP A 220 -4.64 0.39 -6.55
C ASP A 220 -3.47 0.45 -5.56
N PHE A 221 -3.75 1.16 -4.47
CA PHE A 221 -2.84 1.40 -3.35
C PHE A 221 -2.99 0.34 -2.26
N SER A 222 -3.63 -0.80 -2.57
CA SER A 222 -3.90 -1.89 -1.63
C SER A 222 -2.65 -2.35 -0.88
N THR A 223 -1.51 -2.35 -1.57
CA THR A 223 -0.23 -2.75 -0.99
C THR A 223 0.71 -1.58 -0.72
N ALA A 224 0.37 -0.37 -1.15
CA ALA A 224 1.22 0.80 -0.98
C ALA A 224 1.15 1.34 0.45
N CYS A 225 2.29 1.59 1.07
CA CYS A 225 2.37 2.09 2.44
C CYS A 225 3.65 2.90 2.67
N PHE A 226 3.76 3.57 3.81
CA PHE A 226 4.95 4.35 4.16
C PHE A 226 5.94 3.49 4.94
N LEU A 227 7.14 3.32 4.39
CA LEU A 227 8.19 2.45 4.91
C LEU A 227 9.57 3.11 4.77
N PRO A 228 10.59 2.60 5.48
CA PRO A 228 11.97 2.99 5.22
C PRO A 228 12.37 2.69 3.76
N PRO A 229 13.23 3.50 3.12
CA PRO A 229 13.56 3.38 1.68
C PRO A 229 13.97 1.97 1.20
N PRO A 230 14.75 1.16 1.96
CA PRO A 230 15.15 -0.17 1.53
C PRO A 230 13.99 -1.16 1.31
N PHE A 231 12.78 -0.88 1.81
CA PHE A 231 11.62 -1.72 1.54
C PHE A 231 11.16 -1.62 0.08
N PHE A 232 11.13 -0.44 -0.53
CA PHE A 232 10.80 -0.37 -1.96
C PHE A 232 11.75 -1.24 -2.78
N ALA A 233 13.05 -1.11 -2.48
CA ALA A 233 14.10 -1.91 -3.07
C ALA A 233 13.87 -3.43 -2.91
N ALA A 234 13.58 -3.88 -1.69
CA ALA A 234 13.37 -5.29 -1.40
C ALA A 234 12.10 -5.83 -2.09
N ALA A 235 11.01 -5.06 -2.19
CA ALA A 235 9.83 -5.47 -2.95
C ALA A 235 10.17 -5.69 -4.44
N MET A 236 10.96 -4.80 -5.03
CA MET A 236 11.36 -4.90 -6.44
C MET A 236 12.29 -6.10 -6.72
N LEU A 237 13.08 -6.55 -5.73
CA LEU A 237 13.85 -7.79 -5.84
C LEU A 237 12.98 -9.05 -5.82
N ILE A 238 11.91 -9.02 -5.02
CA ILE A 238 10.98 -10.16 -4.86
C ILE A 238 10.07 -10.27 -6.08
N VAL A 239 9.56 -9.16 -6.60
CA VAL A 239 8.63 -9.12 -7.73
C VAL A 239 9.36 -9.21 -9.06
N LYS A 240 9.37 -10.41 -9.67
CA LYS A 240 10.14 -10.70 -10.89
C LYS A 240 9.35 -10.60 -12.20
N THR A 241 8.37 -9.71 -12.30
CA THR A 241 7.67 -9.54 -13.60
C THR A 241 8.56 -8.82 -14.60
N ARG A 242 8.45 -9.17 -15.90
CA ARG A 242 9.21 -8.49 -16.97
C ARG A 242 8.97 -6.99 -17.00
N PHE A 243 7.76 -6.54 -16.67
CA PHE A 243 7.42 -5.11 -16.63
C PHE A 243 8.14 -4.41 -15.46
N THR A 244 7.99 -4.95 -14.25
CA THR A 244 8.63 -4.43 -13.03
C THR A 244 10.15 -4.28 -13.23
N VAL A 245 10.83 -5.32 -13.71
CA VAL A 245 12.28 -5.31 -13.94
C VAL A 245 12.70 -4.19 -14.91
N ARG A 246 11.93 -3.96 -15.98
CA ARG A 246 12.23 -2.93 -16.99
C ARG A 246 11.93 -1.51 -16.50
N VAL A 247 10.95 -1.33 -15.61
CA VAL A 247 10.68 -0.05 -14.95
C VAL A 247 11.78 0.25 -13.94
N VAL A 248 12.10 -0.73 -13.08
CA VAL A 248 13.12 -0.64 -12.03
C VAL A 248 14.50 -0.31 -12.59
N SER A 249 14.88 -0.89 -13.74
CA SER A 249 16.16 -0.59 -14.39
C SER A 249 16.31 0.85 -14.89
N LYS A 250 15.23 1.66 -14.83
CA LYS A 250 15.23 3.07 -15.18
C LYS A 250 15.14 4.02 -13.98
N LEU A 251 15.03 3.48 -12.76
CA LEU A 251 14.94 4.30 -11.55
C LEU A 251 16.32 4.74 -11.08
N THR A 252 16.39 5.93 -10.51
CA THR A 252 17.55 6.45 -9.80
C THR A 252 17.21 6.45 -8.31
N CYS A 253 17.41 5.32 -7.64
CA CYS A 253 17.24 5.22 -6.19
C CYS A 253 18.49 4.64 -5.53
N ASN A 254 18.77 5.13 -4.33
CA ASN A 254 19.69 4.45 -3.43
C ASN A 254 18.94 3.24 -2.87
N TRP A 255 19.34 2.04 -3.28
CA TRP A 255 18.69 0.81 -2.86
C TRP A 255 18.86 0.58 -1.35
N GLY A 256 19.90 1.15 -0.72
CA GLY A 256 20.25 0.91 0.68
C GLY A 256 21.04 -0.39 0.85
N LYS A 257 21.72 -0.55 1.98
CA LYS A 257 22.59 -1.71 2.26
C LYS A 257 21.84 -2.94 2.77
N ASP A 258 20.63 -2.75 3.29
CA ASP A 258 19.88 -3.79 4.01
C ASP A 258 18.87 -4.56 3.15
N VAL A 259 18.82 -4.27 1.85
CA VAL A 259 17.80 -4.78 0.92
C VAL A 259 17.71 -6.30 0.92
N ASP A 260 18.83 -6.99 0.76
CA ASP A 260 18.82 -8.45 0.65
C ASP A 260 18.41 -9.11 1.98
N ALA A 261 18.74 -8.49 3.11
CA ALA A 261 18.35 -8.97 4.43
C ALA A 261 16.84 -8.78 4.64
N ILE A 262 16.30 -7.61 4.28
CA ILE A 262 14.85 -7.34 4.31
C ILE A 262 14.11 -8.31 3.39
N ALA A 263 14.60 -8.53 2.16
CA ALA A 263 14.01 -9.47 1.21
C ALA A 263 14.07 -10.93 1.70
N THR A 264 15.08 -11.30 2.50
CA THR A 264 15.17 -12.63 3.11
C THR A 264 14.17 -12.78 4.25
N ALA A 265 13.99 -11.73 5.07
CA ALA A 265 13.06 -11.75 6.18
C ALA A 265 11.59 -11.70 5.72
N SER A 266 11.30 -11.01 4.62
CA SER A 266 9.95 -10.75 4.10
C SER A 266 9.09 -12.01 3.97
N GLN A 267 9.68 -13.11 3.50
CA GLN A 267 9.02 -14.41 3.29
C GLN A 267 8.57 -15.11 4.58
N HIS A 268 8.89 -14.57 5.76
CA HIS A 268 8.72 -15.26 7.03
C HIS A 268 7.95 -14.48 8.10
N PHE A 269 7.52 -13.25 7.82
CA PHE A 269 6.87 -12.40 8.84
C PHE A 269 5.61 -13.03 9.46
N MET A 270 4.81 -13.76 8.68
CA MET A 270 3.61 -14.43 9.21
C MET A 270 3.90 -15.42 10.35
N HIS A 271 5.04 -16.10 10.32
CA HIS A 271 5.37 -17.11 11.32
C HIS A 271 5.70 -16.52 12.68
N PHE A 272 6.07 -15.24 12.73
CA PHE A 272 6.61 -14.63 13.94
C PHE A 272 5.59 -13.77 14.68
N GLY A 273 4.46 -13.39 14.05
CA GLY A 273 3.48 -12.49 14.64
C GLY A 273 4.08 -11.14 15.08
N PRO A 274 3.31 -10.20 15.64
CA PRO A 274 3.88 -9.01 16.25
C PRO A 274 4.77 -9.38 17.44
N PRO A 275 5.79 -8.57 17.79
CA PRO A 275 6.75 -8.88 18.86
C PRO A 275 6.08 -9.16 20.23
N ARG A 276 4.90 -8.58 20.46
CA ARG A 276 4.12 -8.69 21.70
C ARG A 276 3.18 -9.89 21.75
N ALA A 277 2.98 -10.61 20.64
CA ALA A 277 2.16 -11.82 20.58
C ALA A 277 2.72 -12.79 19.53
N PRO A 278 3.89 -13.41 19.79
CA PRO A 278 4.52 -14.29 18.83
C PRO A 278 3.70 -15.57 18.67
N ALA A 279 2.86 -15.57 17.64
CA ALA A 279 1.90 -16.63 17.37
C ALA A 279 2.57 -18.00 17.16
N ALA A 280 3.85 -18.05 16.77
CA ALA A 280 4.55 -19.31 16.58
C ALA A 280 6.08 -19.29 16.84
N LEU A 281 6.59 -18.51 17.81
CA LEU A 281 7.98 -18.69 18.22
C LEU A 281 8.20 -20.09 18.84
N PRO A 282 9.20 -20.87 18.39
CA PRO A 282 9.64 -22.09 19.07
C PRO A 282 9.88 -21.83 20.57
N LYS A 283 9.52 -22.78 21.44
CA LYS A 283 9.59 -22.62 22.91
C LYS A 283 10.96 -22.12 23.41
N HIS A 284 12.05 -22.53 22.76
CA HIS A 284 13.42 -22.12 23.12
C HIS A 284 13.73 -20.63 22.82
N LEU A 285 13.02 -20.00 21.89
CA LEU A 285 13.15 -18.55 21.61
C LEU A 285 12.24 -17.70 22.49
N LYS A 286 11.11 -18.24 22.96
CA LYS A 286 10.23 -17.56 23.93
C LYS A 286 10.94 -17.36 25.28
N ALA A 287 11.77 -18.32 25.70
CA ALA A 287 12.51 -18.27 26.97
C ALA A 287 13.55 -17.14 27.05
N GLY A 288 14.07 -16.66 25.90
CA GLY A 288 15.06 -15.59 25.85
C GLY A 288 14.48 -14.17 25.89
N LEU A 289 13.18 -14.01 25.66
CA LEU A 289 12.50 -12.70 25.65
C LEU A 289 11.93 -12.32 27.03
N SER A 290 11.78 -13.28 27.95
CA SER A 290 11.15 -13.09 29.27
C SER A 290 12.10 -12.70 30.40
N SER A 291 13.42 -12.50 30.16
CA SER A 291 14.40 -12.23 31.22
C SER A 291 14.63 -10.75 31.54
N GLY A 292 13.99 -9.82 30.84
CA GLY A 292 14.07 -8.38 31.13
C GLY A 292 13.04 -7.90 32.14
N ARG A 293 13.10 -8.34 33.40
CA ARG A 293 12.40 -7.64 34.50
C ARG A 293 13.27 -6.50 35.02
N PRO A 294 12.74 -5.28 35.22
CA PRO A 294 13.48 -4.21 35.86
C PRO A 294 13.76 -4.59 37.31
N ALA A 295 15.01 -4.46 37.75
CA ALA A 295 15.38 -4.59 39.14
C ALA A 295 14.66 -3.50 39.95
N THR A 296 13.76 -3.93 40.83
CA THR A 296 13.18 -3.07 41.87
C THR A 296 14.31 -2.61 42.78
N ARG A 297 14.61 -1.30 42.77
CA ARG A 297 15.44 -0.66 43.78
C ARG A 297 14.71 -0.77 45.13
N SER A 298 15.27 -1.55 46.05
CA SER A 298 14.97 -1.47 47.46
C SER A 298 15.66 -0.24 48.04
N SER A 299 14.88 0.73 48.50
CA SER A 299 15.33 1.80 49.38
C SER A 299 15.56 1.26 50.79
N SER A 300 16.76 1.47 51.30
CA SER A 300 17.10 1.55 52.72
C SER A 300 17.33 3.02 53.08
#